data_AF-A0A392LWZ4-F1
#
_entry.id   AF-A0A392LWZ4-F1
#
_cell.length_a   1.000
_cell.length_b   1.000
_cell.length_c   1.000
_cell.angle_alpha   90.00
_cell.angle_beta   90.00
_cell.angle_gamma   90.00
#
_symmetry.space_group_name_H-M   'P 1'
#
loop_
_entity.id
_entity.type
_entity.pdbx_description
1 polymer ?
#
loop_
_entity_poly.entity_id
_entity_poly.type
_entity_poly.pdbx_seq_one_letter_code
_entity_poly.pdbx_strand_id
1 'polypeptide(L)'
;MLIALHYEVFMDFNGNMRIVVKIQLSDHRGRFDCELRSDAVTQFQTLFNNSYEGLPIVMLQFARVKMEKGYVFVESVDDVTRVLVDPHIAELI
;
A
#
# COMPACT_ATOMS: atom_id res chain seq x y z
N MET A 1 -4.53 -6.50 -8.18
CA MET A 1 -3.14 -7.00 -8.31
C MET A 1 -2.14 -5.84 -8.25
N LEU A 2 -0.99 -6.06 -7.60
CA LEU A 2 0.14 -5.12 -7.57
C LEU A 2 0.81 -5.01 -8.95
N ILE A 3 1.06 -3.80 -9.44
CA ILE A 3 1.71 -3.57 -10.74
C ILE A 3 2.91 -2.63 -10.70
N ALA A 4 3.08 -1.85 -9.63
CA ALA A 4 4.28 -1.05 -9.39
C ALA A 4 4.55 -0.93 -7.89
N LEU A 5 5.82 -0.87 -7.52
CA LEU A 5 6.31 -0.73 -6.15
C LEU A 5 7.51 0.24 -6.15
N HIS A 6 7.42 1.29 -5.34
CA HIS A 6 8.47 2.28 -5.19
C HIS A 6 8.64 2.64 -3.71
N TYR A 7 9.90 2.76 -3.27
CA TYR A 7 10.24 3.17 -1.92
C TYR A 7 10.75 4.61 -1.94
N GLU A 8 10.14 5.46 -1.13
CA GLU A 8 10.60 6.83 -0.91
C GLU A 8 11.08 6.99 0.52
N VAL A 9 12.24 7.61 0.69
CA VAL A 9 12.82 7.92 2.00
C VAL A 9 12.84 9.43 2.16
N PHE A 10 12.30 9.93 3.27
CA PHE A 10 12.29 11.35 3.58
C PHE A 10 12.54 11.57 5.07
N MET A 11 12.87 12.81 5.44
CA MET A 11 13.04 13.22 6.83
C MET A 11 11.74 13.88 7.30
N ASP A 12 11.19 13.43 8.44
CA ASP A 12 10.02 14.07 9.05
C ASP A 12 10.40 15.36 9.79
N PHE A 13 9.39 16.10 10.28
CA PHE A 13 9.60 17.36 11.01
C PHE A 13 10.37 17.19 12.32
N ASN A 14 10.48 15.97 12.84
CA ASN A 14 11.23 15.64 14.05
C ASN A 14 12.67 15.20 13.72
N GLY A 15 13.07 15.25 12.45
CA GLY A 15 14.39 14.83 12.00
C GLY A 15 14.54 13.31 11.83
N ASN A 16 13.46 12.53 11.98
CA ASN A 16 13.54 11.08 11.82
C ASN A 16 13.43 10.69 10.35
N MET A 17 14.23 9.71 9.95
CA MET A 17 14.11 9.10 8.63
C MET A 17 12.83 8.24 8.58
N ARG A 18 11.99 8.49 7.57
CA ARG A 18 10.74 7.77 7.31
C ARG A 18 10.78 7.16 5.93
N ILE A 19 10.19 5.97 5.83
CA ILE A 19 9.99 5.27 4.56
C ILE A 19 8.50 5.34 4.23
N VAL A 20 8.18 5.72 3.00
CA VAL A 20 6.85 5.53 2.38
C VAL A 20 7.00 4.47 1.31
N VAL A 21 6.05 3.54 1.26
CA VAL A 21 5.93 2.57 0.17
C VAL A 21 4.80 3.00 -0.73
N LYS A 22 5.14 3.40 -1.95
CA LYS A 22 4.17 3.71 -2.99
C LYS A 22 3.91 2.45 -3.80
N ILE A 23 2.66 2.01 -3.82
CA ILE A 23 2.22 0.87 -4.62
C ILE A 23 1.15 1.32 -5.60
N GLN A 24 1.18 0.76 -6.80
CA GLN A 24 0.09 0.91 -7.75
C GLN A 24 -0.64 -0.43 -7.86
N LEU A 25 -1.95 -0.39 -7.64
CA LEU A 25 -2.82 -1.55 -7.73
C LEU A 25 -3.69 -1.42 -8.97
N SER A 26 -4.00 -2.55 -9.59
CA SER A 26 -4.91 -2.65 -10.72
C SER A 26 -5.98 -3.69 -10.47
N ASP A 27 -7.21 -3.38 -10.87
CA ASP A 27 -8.34 -4.30 -10.96
C ASP A 27 -8.96 -4.23 -12.38
N HIS A 28 -10.14 -4.84 -12.57
CA HIS A 28 -10.86 -4.81 -13.84
C HIS A 28 -11.37 -3.41 -14.25
N ARG A 29 -11.37 -2.44 -13.33
CA ARG A 29 -11.87 -1.07 -13.52
C ARG A 29 -10.76 -0.07 -13.82
N GLY A 30 -9.51 -0.42 -13.52
CA GLY A 30 -8.36 0.40 -13.86
C GLY A 30 -7.24 0.28 -12.83
N ARG A 31 -6.52 1.38 -12.66
CA ARG A 31 -5.36 1.50 -11.78
C ARG A 31 -5.61 2.59 -10.75
N PHE A 32 -5.10 2.39 -9.55
CA PHE A 32 -5.09 3.41 -8.51
C PHE A 32 -3.83 3.32 -7.67
N ASP A 33 -3.36 4.47 -7.23
CA ASP A 33 -2.14 4.61 -6.48
C ASP A 33 -2.42 4.60 -4.98
N CYS A 34 -1.52 3.96 -4.24
CA CYS A 34 -1.60 3.86 -2.79
C CYS A 34 -0.26 4.24 -2.15
N GLU A 35 -0.33 4.88 -0.99
CA GLU A 35 0.81 5.17 -0.13
C GLU A 35 0.65 4.45 1.21
N LEU A 36 1.61 3.58 1.51
CA LEU A 36 1.74 2.95 2.82
C LEU A 36 2.76 3.72 3.65
N ARG A 37 2.41 3.97 4.91
CA ARG A 37 3.17 4.72 5.89
C ARG A 37 3.24 3.95 7.20
N SER A 38 4.23 4.29 8.02
CA SER A 38 4.36 3.79 9.39
C SER A 38 4.25 2.24 9.44
N ASP A 39 3.45 1.69 10.35
CA ASP A 39 3.29 0.25 10.57
C ASP A 39 2.79 -0.52 9.34
N ALA A 40 2.02 0.13 8.45
CA ALA A 40 1.56 -0.50 7.22
C ALA A 40 2.72 -0.83 6.27
N VAL A 41 3.83 -0.07 6.32
CA VAL A 41 5.06 -0.37 5.57
C VAL A 41 5.65 -1.68 6.06
N THR A 42 5.82 -1.81 7.38
CA THR A 42 6.42 -3.01 7.97
C THR A 42 5.55 -4.24 7.72
N GLN A 43 4.23 -4.14 7.91
CA GLN A 43 3.29 -5.22 7.61
C GLN A 43 3.37 -5.65 6.13
N PHE A 44 3.34 -4.69 5.21
CA PHE A 44 3.45 -4.96 3.79
C PHE A 44 4.76 -5.68 3.45
N GLN A 45 5.91 -5.16 3.91
CA GLN A 45 7.22 -5.75 3.65
C GLN A 45 7.32 -7.19 4.18
N THR A 46 6.84 -7.43 5.41
CA THR A 46 6.84 -8.78 5.98
C THR A 46 6.00 -9.74 5.15
N LEU A 47 4.81 -9.34 4.70
CA LEU A 47 3.93 -10.22 3.93
C LEU A 47 4.41 -10.39 2.48
N PHE A 48 4.85 -9.31 1.84
CA PHE A 48 5.34 -9.30 0.46
C PHE A 48 6.63 -10.10 0.29
N ASN A 49 7.56 -10.04 1.25
CA ASN A 49 8.79 -10.85 1.18
C ASN A 49 8.51 -12.36 1.36
N ASN A 50 7.33 -12.73 1.85
CA ASN A 50 6.90 -14.11 2.03
C ASN A 50 5.90 -14.58 0.95
N SER A 51 5.54 -13.74 -0.02
CA SER A 51 4.62 -14.13 -1.10
C SER A 51 5.30 -15.00 -2.16
N TYR A 52 4.52 -15.86 -2.83
CA TYR A 52 4.99 -16.76 -3.89
C TYR A 52 5.37 -16.01 -5.18
N GLU A 53 6.02 -16.71 -6.12
CA GLU A 53 6.43 -16.14 -7.41
C GLU A 53 5.22 -15.59 -8.20
N GLY A 54 5.23 -14.28 -8.48
CA GLY A 54 4.18 -13.60 -9.23
C GLY A 54 3.97 -12.16 -8.77
N LEU A 55 3.00 -11.48 -9.39
CA LEU A 55 2.51 -10.18 -8.90
C LEU A 55 1.37 -10.43 -7.91
N PRO A 56 1.54 -10.13 -6.61
CA PRO A 56 0.55 -10.53 -5.62
C PRO A 56 -0.71 -9.67 -5.67
N ILE A 57 -1.78 -10.23 -5.12
CA ILE A 57 -2.97 -9.46 -4.74
C ILE A 57 -2.68 -8.77 -3.42
N VAL A 58 -2.83 -7.45 -3.38
CA VAL A 58 -2.68 -6.66 -2.16
C VAL A 58 -4.04 -6.09 -1.81
N MET A 59 -4.49 -6.35 -0.59
CA MET A 59 -5.73 -5.82 -0.05
C MET A 59 -5.41 -4.85 1.09
N LEU A 60 -6.00 -3.65 1.02
CA LEU A 60 -5.94 -2.64 2.07
C LEU A 60 -7.31 -2.51 2.72
N GLN A 61 -7.39 -2.76 4.03
CA GLN A 61 -8.60 -2.51 4.80
C GLN A 61 -8.44 -1.25 5.64
N PHE A 62 -9.55 -0.51 5.81
CA PHE A 62 -9.58 0.72 6.61
C PHE A 62 -8.55 1.76 6.16
N ALA A 63 -8.53 2.05 4.86
CA ALA A 63 -7.67 3.06 4.25
C ALA A 63 -8.43 4.36 4.01
N ARG A 64 -7.70 5.47 3.90
CA ARG A 64 -8.25 6.80 3.60
C ARG A 64 -8.03 7.13 2.14
N VAL A 65 -9.06 7.61 1.45
CA VAL A 65 -8.88 8.26 0.14
C VAL A 65 -8.45 9.71 0.37
N LYS A 66 -7.34 10.12 -0.22
CA LYS A 66 -6.77 11.46 -0.09
C LYS A 66 -6.64 12.11 -1.47
N MET A 67 -6.85 13.43 -1.50
CA MET A 67 -6.57 14.26 -2.67
C MET A 67 -5.53 15.30 -2.29
N GLU A 68 -4.40 15.33 -3.01
CA GLU A 68 -3.33 16.29 -2.78
C GLU A 68 -2.86 16.86 -4.12
N LYS A 69 -2.86 18.20 -4.26
CA LYS A 69 -2.45 18.91 -5.49
C LYS A 69 -3.12 18.38 -6.77
N GLY A 70 -4.38 17.95 -6.70
CA GLY A 70 -5.13 17.43 -7.85
C GLY A 70 -4.97 15.91 -8.08
N TYR A 71 -4.13 15.23 -7.31
CA TYR A 71 -3.89 13.80 -7.42
C TYR A 71 -4.66 13.03 -6.33
N VAL A 72 -5.39 11.98 -6.72
CA VAL A 72 -6.19 11.15 -5.81
C VAL A 72 -5.48 9.82 -5.60
N PHE A 73 -5.31 9.43 -4.33
CA PHE A 73 -4.66 8.18 -3.95
C PHE A 73 -5.24 7.63 -2.65
N VAL A 74 -4.96 6.36 -2.39
CA VAL A 74 -5.32 5.68 -1.14
C VAL A 74 -4.14 5.74 -0.18
N GLU A 75 -4.34 6.21 1.04
CA GLU A 75 -3.28 6.32 2.05
C GLU A 75 -3.61 5.42 3.25
N SER A 76 -2.61 4.73 3.76
CA SER A 76 -2.74 4.02 5.04
C SER A 76 -2.95 4.99 6.18
N VAL A 77 -3.79 4.62 7.13
CA VAL A 77 -4.02 5.31 8.39
C VAL A 77 -3.24 4.57 9.49
N ASP A 78 -2.39 5.31 10.20
CA ASP A 78 -1.58 4.78 11.30
C ASP A 78 -2.45 4.02 12.31
N ASP A 79 -1.96 2.87 12.77
CA ASP A 79 -2.61 1.95 13.72
C ASP A 79 -3.99 1.38 13.31
N VAL A 80 -4.49 1.72 12.12
CA VAL A 80 -5.86 1.36 11.68
C VAL A 80 -5.84 0.51 10.42
N THR A 81 -5.03 0.88 9.41
CA THR A 81 -4.99 0.16 8.15
C THR A 81 -4.40 -1.24 8.34
N ARG A 82 -5.05 -2.24 7.76
CA ARG A 82 -4.54 -3.61 7.69
C ARG A 82 -4.13 -3.93 6.27
N VAL A 83 -2.93 -4.49 6.12
CA VAL A 83 -2.40 -4.95 4.84
C VAL A 83 -2.48 -6.47 4.77
N LEU A 84 -3.02 -6.99 3.67
CA LEU A 84 -2.99 -8.41 3.34
C LEU A 84 -2.32 -8.59 1.98
N VAL A 85 -1.49 -9.62 1.84
CA VAL A 85 -0.85 -10.02 0.59
C VAL A 85 -1.28 -11.45 0.29
N ASP A 86 -1.75 -11.67 -0.94
CA ASP A 86 -2.39 -12.90 -1.43
C ASP A 86 -3.42 -13.49 -0.45
N PRO A 87 -4.42 -12.71 -0.01
CA PRO A 87 -5.45 -13.24 0.87
C PRO A 87 -6.22 -14.36 0.15
N HIS A 88 -6.44 -15.49 0.85
CA HIS A 88 -7.33 -16.56 0.40
C HIS A 88 -8.80 -16.16 0.51
N ILE A 89 -9.19 -15.14 -0.26
CA ILE A 89 -10.54 -14.60 -0.32
C ILE A 89 -10.92 -14.57 -1.80
N ALA A 90 -12.09 -15.09 -2.14
CA ALA A 90 -12.65 -14.88 -3.47
C ALA A 90 -12.88 -13.38 -3.66
N GLU A 91 -12.18 -12.76 -4.61
CA GLU A 91 -12.57 -11.42 -5.06
C GLU A 91 -14.01 -11.51 -5.57
N LEU A 92 -14.94 -10.81 -4.92
CA LEU A 92 -16.29 -10.64 -5.45
C LEU A 92 -16.17 -9.64 -6.60
N ILE A 93 -16.06 -10.18 -7.81
CA ILE A 93 -16.05 -9.44 -9.09
C ILE A 93 -17.44 -8.87 -9.37
#